data_AF-A0A955C8T6-F1
#
_entry.id   AF-A0A955C8T6-F1
#
_cell.length_a   1.000
_cell.length_b   1.000
_cell.length_c   1.000
_cell.angle_alpha   90.00
_cell.angle_beta   90.00
_cell.angle_gamma   90.00
#
_symmetry.space_group_name_H-M   'P 1'
#
loop_
_entity.id
_entity.type
_entity.pdbx_description
1 polymer ?
#
loop_
_entity_poly.entity_id
_entity_poly.type
_entity_poly.pdbx_seq_one_letter_code
_entity_poly.pdbx_strand_id
1 'polypeptide(L)'
;MILAQFSVAANESIAPIDRLHGIRDRFATGGSIADFILAITVILVGMALLYGVMRWGLQRRRGAIYSPRKMFDKALRTMNLRVEDRDLVRKIARELRLPHPTVLLLSPQLLNLYGNQWMSATKNVTESQREKIDNLSNHLYGKR
;
A
#
# COMPACT_ATOMS: atom_id res chain seq x y z
N MET A 1 2.78 29.70 78.15
CA MET A 1 4.17 29.25 78.37
C MET A 1 4.32 27.95 77.61
N ILE A 2 5.01 28.01 76.48
CA ILE A 2 5.08 26.98 75.42
C ILE A 2 6.40 26.21 75.60
N LEU A 3 6.36 24.88 75.62
CA LEU A 3 7.55 24.05 75.43
C LEU A 3 7.29 23.10 74.26
N ALA A 4 7.91 23.43 73.13
CA ALA A 4 7.87 22.66 71.90
C ALA A 4 8.84 21.47 72.00
N GLN A 5 8.33 20.28 71.73
CA GLN A 5 9.14 19.09 71.46
C GLN A 5 9.76 19.23 70.06
N PHE A 6 11.08 19.40 69.98
CA PHE A 6 11.82 19.22 68.74
C PHE A 6 12.50 17.84 68.76
N SER A 7 11.89 16.90 68.04
CA SER A 7 12.51 15.66 67.60
C SER A 7 13.60 16.00 66.57
N VAL A 8 14.87 15.89 66.98
CA VAL A 8 16.02 16.02 66.08
C VAL A 8 16.18 14.69 65.36
N ALA A 9 15.58 14.57 64.18
CA ALA A 9 15.83 13.48 63.27
C ALA A 9 17.31 13.53 62.81
N ALA A 10 18.04 12.46 63.06
CA ALA A 10 19.40 12.26 62.59
C ALA A 10 19.44 12.38 61.06
N ASN A 11 20.07 13.45 60.57
CA ASN A 11 20.32 13.67 59.16
C ASN A 11 21.59 12.88 58.77
N GLU A 12 21.43 11.58 58.49
CA GLU A 12 22.51 10.75 57.96
C GLU A 12 22.88 11.22 56.55
N SER A 13 23.90 12.06 56.47
CA SER A 13 24.53 12.46 55.21
C SER A 13 25.26 11.25 54.63
N ILE A 14 24.59 10.49 53.76
CA ILE A 14 25.20 9.41 52.99
C ILE A 14 26.37 9.97 52.19
N ALA A 15 27.59 9.55 52.52
CA ALA A 15 28.82 10.07 51.93
C ALA A 15 28.86 9.79 50.41
N PRO A 16 29.46 10.69 49.59
CA PRO A 16 29.52 10.52 48.13
C PRO A 16 30.22 9.23 47.67
N ILE A 17 31.09 8.68 48.53
CA ILE A 17 31.87 7.47 48.27
C ILE A 17 30.98 6.22 48.25
N ASP A 18 29.89 6.19 49.02
CA ASP A 18 28.94 5.07 49.04
C ASP A 18 28.09 5.03 47.76
N ARG A 19 27.79 6.19 47.17
CA ARG A 19 27.05 6.25 45.89
C ARG A 19 27.86 5.71 44.71
N LEU A 20 29.18 5.89 44.74
CA LEU A 20 30.05 5.39 43.66
C LEU A 20 30.18 3.86 43.71
N HIS A 21 30.21 3.28 44.91
CA HIS A 21 30.24 1.81 45.09
C HIS A 21 28.92 1.17 44.68
N GLY A 22 27.77 1.77 45.03
CA GLY A 22 26.46 1.23 44.63
C GLY A 22 26.19 1.21 43.12
N ILE A 23 26.82 2.11 42.35
CA ILE A 23 26.74 2.09 40.87
C ILE A 23 27.66 1.00 40.33
N ARG A 24 28.87 0.85 40.87
CA ARG A 24 29.83 -0.17 40.47
C ARG A 24 29.34 -1.59 40.76
N ASP A 25 28.68 -1.82 41.89
CA ASP A 25 28.13 -3.12 42.24
C ASP A 25 26.96 -3.52 41.32
N ARG A 26 26.17 -2.56 40.81
CA ARG A 26 25.15 -2.85 39.78
C ARG A 26 25.73 -3.25 38.42
N PHE A 27 26.99 -2.90 38.14
CA PHE A 27 27.69 -3.35 36.94
C PHE A 27 28.55 -4.62 37.17
N ALA A 28 29.02 -4.85 38.40
CA ALA A 28 29.83 -6.01 38.78
C ALA A 28 29.00 -7.26 39.08
N THR A 29 27.79 -7.10 39.59
CA THR A 29 26.82 -8.19 39.74
C THR A 29 26.19 -8.41 38.38
N GLY A 30 26.76 -9.35 37.60
CA GLY A 30 26.37 -9.65 36.22
C GLY A 30 24.86 -9.59 36.00
N GLY A 31 24.48 -8.93 34.90
CA GLY A 31 23.10 -8.59 34.57
C GLY A 31 22.13 -9.71 34.90
N SER A 32 21.09 -9.36 35.65
CA SER A 32 20.05 -10.31 36.03
C SER A 32 19.48 -10.94 34.75
N ILE A 33 19.09 -12.21 34.82
CA ILE A 33 18.35 -12.87 33.73
C ILE A 33 17.16 -11.99 33.28
N ALA A 34 16.58 -11.22 34.21
CA ALA A 34 15.55 -10.23 33.93
C ALA A 34 15.99 -9.14 32.93
N ASP A 35 17.21 -8.60 33.04
CA ASP A 35 17.73 -7.57 32.15
C ASP A 35 18.00 -8.12 30.75
N PHE A 36 18.48 -9.36 30.66
CA PHE A 36 18.67 -10.06 29.40
C PHE A 36 17.33 -10.36 28.69
N ILE A 37 16.34 -10.83 29.45
CA ILE A 37 14.97 -11.04 28.94
C ILE A 37 14.36 -9.72 28.48
N LEU A 38 14.56 -8.63 29.22
CA LEU A 38 14.05 -7.32 28.87
C LEU A 38 14.70 -6.82 27.57
N ALA A 39 16.02 -6.95 27.42
CA ALA A 39 16.73 -6.59 26.20
C ALA A 39 16.22 -7.38 24.97
N ILE A 40 16.03 -8.70 25.10
CA ILE A 40 15.46 -9.52 24.02
C ILE A 40 14.03 -9.10 23.68
N THR A 41 13.21 -8.82 24.69
CA THR A 41 11.82 -8.41 24.49
C THR A 41 11.73 -7.10 23.71
N VAL A 42 12.58 -6.11 24.04
CA VAL A 42 12.65 -4.83 23.31
C VAL A 42 13.04 -5.05 21.85
N ILE A 43 14.01 -5.92 21.58
CA ILE A 43 14.43 -6.25 20.21
C ILE A 43 13.31 -6.92 19.43
N LEU A 44 12.62 -7.89 20.03
CA LEU A 44 11.49 -8.59 19.39
C LEU A 44 10.32 -7.66 19.08
N VAL A 45 9.95 -6.80 20.03
CA VAL A 45 8.90 -5.78 19.85
C VAL A 45 9.30 -4.79 18.75
N GLY A 46 10.56 -4.36 18.74
CA GLY A 46 11.12 -3.50 17.69
C GLY A 46 11.03 -4.15 16.30
N MET A 47 11.44 -5.41 16.17
CA MET A 47 11.32 -6.17 14.91
C MET A 47 9.88 -6.35 14.47
N ALA A 48 8.96 -6.64 15.39
CA ALA A 48 7.53 -6.81 15.08
C ALA A 48 6.90 -5.51 14.57
N LEU A 49 7.22 -4.37 15.19
CA LEU A 49 6.80 -3.06 14.72
C LEU A 49 7.36 -2.74 13.34
N LEU A 50 8.65 -2.99 13.13
CA LEU A 50 9.32 -2.73 11.85
C LEU A 50 8.71 -3.59 10.73
N TYR A 51 8.46 -4.88 11.01
CA TYR A 51 7.78 -5.79 10.11
C TYR A 51 6.35 -5.34 9.80
N GLY A 52 5.60 -4.88 10.81
CA GLY A 52 4.26 -4.34 10.65
C GLY A 52 4.22 -3.10 9.75
N VAL A 53 5.12 -2.14 9.99
CA VAL A 53 5.25 -0.93 9.15
C VAL A 53 5.65 -1.28 7.73
N MET A 54 6.60 -2.21 7.55
CA MET A 54 7.04 -2.66 6.23
C MET A 54 5.89 -3.35 5.47
N ARG A 55 5.13 -4.25 6.12
CA ARG A 55 3.94 -4.90 5.52
C ARG A 55 2.86 -3.89 5.18
N TRP A 56 2.60 -2.91 6.06
CA TRP A 56 1.60 -1.87 5.83
C TRP A 56 1.98 -0.96 4.66
N GLY A 57 3.26 -0.58 4.57
CA GLY A 57 3.81 0.17 3.44
C GLY A 57 3.74 -0.61 2.13
N LEU A 58 4.09 -1.91 2.15
CA LEU A 58 3.98 -2.79 0.97
C LEU A 58 2.55 -2.99 0.51
N GLN A 59 1.58 -3.16 1.43
CA GLN A 59 0.17 -3.31 1.07
C GLN A 59 -0.40 -2.02 0.46
N ARG A 60 -0.08 -0.86 1.02
CA ARG A 60 -0.48 0.44 0.45
C ARG A 60 0.15 0.67 -0.92
N ARG A 61 1.42 0.31 -1.11
CA ARG A 61 2.09 0.40 -2.42
C ARG A 61 1.52 -0.56 -3.45
N ARG A 62 1.17 -1.81 -3.07
CA ARG A 62 0.51 -2.76 -3.99
C ARG A 62 -0.87 -2.28 -4.44
N GLY A 63 -1.64 -1.60 -3.59
CA GLY A 63 -2.93 -1.01 -3.97
C GLY A 63 -2.82 0.29 -4.79
N ALA A 64 -1.75 1.06 -4.61
CA ALA A 64 -1.59 2.37 -5.23
C ALA A 64 -0.83 2.36 -6.56
N ILE A 65 0.07 1.39 -6.80
CA ILE A 65 1.06 1.52 -7.89
C ILE A 65 0.54 1.03 -9.26
N TYR A 66 -0.36 0.05 -9.37
CA TYR A 66 -0.90 -0.37 -10.68
C TYR A 66 -2.34 -0.87 -10.58
N SER A 67 -3.31 0.04 -10.54
CA SER A 67 -4.68 -0.32 -10.90
C SER A 67 -4.74 -0.39 -12.44
N PRO A 68 -4.89 -1.58 -13.06
CA PRO A 68 -4.93 -1.70 -14.51
C PRO A 68 -6.05 -0.87 -15.12
N ARG A 69 -7.14 -0.68 -14.37
CA ARG A 69 -8.26 0.21 -14.72
C ARG A 69 -7.87 1.69 -14.74
N LYS A 70 -7.14 2.18 -13.74
CA LYS A 70 -6.67 3.57 -13.73
C LYS A 70 -5.69 3.85 -14.87
N MET A 71 -4.82 2.90 -15.18
CA MET A 71 -3.91 3.02 -16.33
C MET A 71 -4.66 3.00 -17.65
N PHE A 72 -5.63 2.11 -17.80
CA PHE A 72 -6.51 2.07 -18.95
C PHE A 72 -7.29 3.39 -19.15
N ASP A 73 -7.90 3.93 -18.08
CA ASP A 73 -8.61 5.21 -18.16
C ASP A 73 -7.66 6.37 -18.52
N LYS A 74 -6.43 6.35 -18.03
CA LYS A 74 -5.41 7.35 -18.38
C LYS A 74 -4.99 7.22 -19.85
N ALA A 75 -4.77 5.98 -20.33
CA ALA A 75 -4.42 5.70 -21.72
C ALA A 75 -5.53 6.14 -22.70
N LEU A 76 -6.79 5.86 -22.37
CA LEU A 76 -7.93 6.31 -23.16
C LEU A 76 -8.02 7.83 -23.25
N ARG A 77 -7.72 8.55 -22.15
CA ARG A 77 -7.70 10.04 -22.16
C ARG A 77 -6.57 10.60 -23.01
N THR A 78 -5.43 9.91 -23.11
CA THR A 78 -4.30 10.37 -23.92
C THR A 78 -4.48 10.12 -25.42
N MET A 79 -5.33 9.18 -25.83
CA MET A 79 -5.50 8.77 -27.24
C MET A 79 -6.37 9.70 -28.10
N ASN A 80 -6.70 10.91 -27.63
CA ASN A 80 -7.56 11.89 -28.31
C ASN A 80 -8.87 11.32 -28.91
N LEU A 81 -9.43 10.30 -28.26
CA LEU A 81 -10.68 9.65 -28.67
C LEU A 81 -11.91 10.50 -28.30
N ARG A 82 -12.99 10.38 -29.08
CA ARG A 82 -14.30 10.93 -28.70
C ARG A 82 -14.77 10.30 -27.38
N VAL A 83 -15.67 10.98 -26.67
CA VAL A 83 -16.18 10.48 -25.37
C VAL A 83 -16.94 9.16 -25.57
N GLU A 84 -17.78 9.09 -26.60
CA GLU A 84 -18.55 7.90 -26.97
C GLU A 84 -17.66 6.67 -27.21
N ASP A 85 -16.56 6.88 -27.93
CA ASP A 85 -15.57 5.85 -28.27
C ASP A 85 -14.89 5.31 -27.01
N ARG A 86 -14.50 6.19 -26.09
CA ARG A 86 -13.91 5.80 -24.80
C ARG A 86 -14.89 5.01 -23.95
N ASP A 87 -16.16 5.41 -23.94
CA ASP A 87 -17.20 4.71 -23.19
C ASP A 87 -17.51 3.34 -23.79
N LEU A 88 -17.45 3.20 -25.12
CA LEU A 88 -17.60 1.92 -25.80
C LEU A 88 -16.47 0.95 -25.43
N VAL A 89 -15.20 1.37 -25.49
CA VAL A 89 -14.07 0.50 -25.10
C VAL A 89 -14.13 0.17 -23.61
N ARG A 90 -14.56 1.11 -22.75
CA ARG A 90 -14.78 0.85 -21.32
C ARG A 90 -15.91 -0.15 -21.09
N LYS A 91 -16.98 -0.08 -21.88
CA LYS A 91 -18.11 -1.01 -21.81
C LYS A 91 -17.69 -2.42 -22.19
N ILE A 92 -16.96 -2.58 -23.31
CA ILE A 92 -16.39 -3.88 -23.73
C ILE A 92 -15.54 -4.48 -22.61
N ALA A 93 -14.60 -3.70 -22.06
CA ALA A 93 -13.75 -4.16 -20.97
C ALA A 93 -14.52 -4.58 -19.71
N ARG A 94 -15.60 -3.86 -19.38
CA ARG A 94 -16.44 -4.11 -18.20
C ARG A 94 -17.30 -5.36 -18.38
N GLU A 95 -17.95 -5.52 -19.53
CA GLU A 95 -18.85 -6.63 -19.80
C GLU A 95 -18.10 -7.94 -19.98
N LEU A 96 -16.92 -7.92 -20.60
CA LEU A 96 -16.03 -9.08 -20.70
C LEU A 96 -15.24 -9.36 -19.42
N ARG A 97 -15.39 -8.53 -18.37
CA ARG A 97 -14.69 -8.65 -17.08
C ARG A 97 -13.17 -8.85 -17.23
N LEU A 98 -12.55 -8.10 -18.15
CA LEU A 98 -11.13 -8.28 -18.45
C LEU A 98 -10.27 -7.98 -17.20
N PRO A 99 -9.33 -8.87 -16.82
CA PRO A 99 -8.41 -8.62 -15.70
C PRO A 99 -7.46 -7.46 -16.01
N HIS A 100 -7.08 -7.30 -17.28
CA HIS A 100 -6.21 -6.24 -17.77
C HIS A 100 -6.86 -5.52 -18.97
N PRO A 101 -7.67 -4.46 -18.74
CA PRO A 101 -8.39 -3.77 -19.81
C PRO A 101 -7.46 -3.05 -20.80
N THR A 102 -6.22 -2.74 -20.41
CA THR A 102 -5.17 -2.20 -21.28
C THR A 102 -4.83 -3.10 -22.46
N VAL A 103 -5.14 -4.40 -22.42
CA VAL A 103 -4.89 -5.34 -23.54
C VAL A 103 -5.64 -4.92 -24.81
N LEU A 104 -6.82 -4.27 -24.67
CA LEU A 104 -7.58 -3.72 -25.80
C LEU A 104 -6.82 -2.64 -26.57
N LEU A 105 -5.86 -1.99 -25.91
CA LEU A 105 -5.09 -0.85 -26.43
C LEU A 105 -3.69 -1.24 -26.92
N LEU A 106 -3.34 -2.53 -26.90
CA LEU A 106 -2.03 -3.02 -27.35
C LEU A 106 -1.98 -3.26 -28.86
N SER A 107 -3.08 -3.73 -29.46
CA SER A 107 -3.12 -4.00 -30.89
C SER A 107 -4.54 -3.89 -31.47
N PRO A 108 -4.67 -3.56 -32.76
CA PRO A 108 -5.97 -3.49 -33.44
C PRO A 108 -6.64 -4.88 -33.51
N GLN A 109 -5.84 -5.94 -33.59
CA GLN A 109 -6.33 -7.32 -33.61
C GLN A 109 -6.99 -7.70 -32.28
N LEU A 110 -6.40 -7.30 -31.15
CA LEU A 110 -6.96 -7.55 -29.83
C LEU A 110 -8.26 -6.77 -29.62
N LEU A 111 -8.28 -5.50 -30.03
CA LEU A 111 -9.50 -4.70 -29.99
C LEU A 111 -10.64 -5.36 -30.79
N ASN A 112 -10.36 -5.81 -32.01
CA ASN A 112 -11.35 -6.45 -32.86
C ASN A 112 -11.76 -7.83 -32.32
N LEU A 113 -10.83 -8.61 -31.78
CA LEU A 113 -11.11 -9.91 -31.19
C LEU A 113 -12.05 -9.79 -29.98
N TYR A 114 -11.73 -8.93 -29.03
CA TYR A 114 -12.58 -8.71 -27.86
C TYR A 114 -13.86 -7.96 -28.22
N GLY A 115 -13.83 -7.06 -29.21
CA GLY A 115 -15.03 -6.44 -29.77
C GLY A 115 -15.99 -7.48 -30.34
N ASN A 116 -15.50 -8.42 -31.14
CA ASN A 116 -16.28 -9.54 -31.67
C ASN A 116 -16.80 -10.46 -30.57
N GLN A 117 -15.99 -10.74 -29.54
CA GLN A 117 -16.40 -11.53 -28.40
C GLN A 117 -17.53 -10.86 -27.61
N TRP A 118 -17.40 -9.55 -27.37
CA TRP A 118 -18.45 -8.75 -26.74
C TRP A 118 -19.74 -8.73 -27.56
N MET A 119 -19.61 -8.59 -28.88
CA MET A 119 -20.76 -8.64 -29.79
C MET A 119 -21.44 -10.02 -29.75
N SER A 120 -20.69 -11.12 -29.79
CA SER A 120 -21.27 -12.47 -29.70
C SER A 120 -21.97 -12.75 -28.37
N ALA A 121 -21.53 -12.09 -27.28
CA ALA A 121 -22.13 -12.21 -25.96
C ALA A 121 -23.38 -11.33 -25.77
N THR A 122 -23.58 -10.33 -26.63
CA THR A 122 -24.67 -9.35 -26.50
C THR A 122 -25.80 -9.70 -27.47
N LYS A 123 -27.01 -9.96 -26.97
CA LYS A 123 -28.15 -10.37 -27.83
C LYS A 123 -28.63 -9.29 -28.83
N ASN A 124 -28.29 -8.02 -28.61
CA ASN A 124 -28.76 -6.88 -29.40
C ASN A 124 -27.59 -6.08 -29.99
N VAL A 125 -26.75 -6.71 -30.80
CA VAL A 125 -25.69 -6.00 -31.53
C VAL A 125 -26.27 -5.43 -32.82
N THR A 126 -26.13 -4.12 -32.99
CA THR A 126 -26.46 -3.43 -34.24
C THR A 126 -25.23 -3.39 -35.14
N GLU A 127 -25.42 -3.49 -36.46
CA GLU A 127 -24.34 -3.40 -37.45
C GLU A 127 -23.50 -2.11 -37.30
N SER A 128 -24.14 -1.03 -36.85
CA SER A 128 -23.49 0.25 -36.50
C SER A 128 -22.45 0.14 -35.38
N GLN A 129 -22.59 -0.80 -34.44
CA GLN A 129 -21.60 -1.01 -33.37
C GLN A 129 -20.36 -1.72 -33.89
N ARG A 130 -20.53 -2.62 -34.86
CA ARG A 130 -19.41 -3.28 -35.53
C ARG A 130 -18.59 -2.28 -36.32
N GLU A 131 -19.26 -1.44 -37.11
CA GLU A 131 -18.61 -0.38 -37.88
C GLU A 131 -17.91 0.64 -36.97
N LYS A 132 -18.48 0.97 -35.81
CA LYS A 132 -17.82 1.81 -34.80
C LYS A 132 -16.54 1.17 -34.26
N ILE A 133 -16.51 -0.13 -33.98
CA ILE A 133 -15.30 -0.82 -33.49
C ILE A 133 -14.21 -0.83 -34.57
N ASP A 134 -14.56 -1.11 -35.82
CA ASP A 134 -13.60 -1.09 -36.93
C ASP A 134 -13.06 0.32 -37.19
N ASN A 135 -13.92 1.34 -37.16
CA ASN A 135 -13.49 2.74 -37.26
C ASN A 135 -12.58 3.15 -36.11
N LEU A 136 -12.86 2.69 -34.88
CA LEU A 136 -12.03 2.96 -33.71
C LEU A 136 -10.66 2.29 -33.80
N SER A 137 -10.62 1.06 -34.34
CA SER A 137 -9.38 0.34 -34.64
C SER A 137 -8.52 1.08 -35.68
N ASN A 138 -9.16 1.55 -36.76
CA ASN A 138 -8.48 2.32 -37.80
C ASN A 138 -7.97 3.68 -37.29
N HIS A 139 -8.76 4.35 -36.44
CA HIS A 139 -8.38 5.65 -35.87
C HIS A 139 -7.22 5.53 -34.87
N LEU A 140 -7.21 4.50 -34.02
CA LEU A 140 -6.17 4.31 -32.99
C LEU A 140 -4.83 3.83 -33.56
N TYR A 141 -4.86 2.97 -34.57
CA TYR A 141 -3.66 2.29 -35.06
C TYR A 141 -3.26 2.70 -36.48
N GLY A 142 -3.99 3.63 -37.10
CA GLY A 142 -3.64 4.18 -38.41
C GLY A 142 -3.51 3.10 -39.48
N LYS A 143 -4.47 2.17 -39.55
CA LYS A 143 -4.54 1.23 -40.66
C LYS A 143 -4.85 2.02 -41.93
N ARG A 144 -3.78 2.32 -42.69
CA ARG A 144 -3.85 2.67 -44.11
C ARG A 144 -4.30 1.45 -44.90
#